data_AF-A0A3E4N329-F1
#
_entry.id   AF-A0A3E4N329-F1
#
_cell.length_a   1.000
_cell.length_b   1.000
_cell.length_c   1.000
_cell.angle_alpha   90.00
_cell.angle_beta   90.00
_cell.angle_gamma   90.00
#
_symmetry.space_group_name_H-M   'P 1'
#
loop_
_entity.id
_entity.type
_entity.pdbx_description
1 polymer ?
#
loop_
_entity_poly.entity_id
_entity_poly.type
_entity_poly.pdbx_seq_one_letter_code
_entity_poly.pdbx_strand_id
1 'polypeptide(L)'
;MAAEEDFVLSFTGEETDNLLKHTESMKNQTTEEDGETVQVYDTNGVPHKVSKTELLKKSTLALPALEDISSFVAVNAAGNAIGLMTKEQVASVLAGLIGINNTWFRDGGIVINPDNCLNNRVYMINISLGTINFDLFTYGNLLYFSQGEYHTQIAMSIYDNKRFTRMSSNGGNSWGEWREF
;
A
#
# COMPACT_ATOMS: atom_id res chain seq x y z
N MET A 1 21.15 -51.38 -56.31
CA MET A 1 22.10 -51.53 -55.19
C MET A 1 22.35 -50.14 -54.64
N ALA A 2 21.86 -49.82 -53.45
CA ALA A 2 22.23 -48.61 -52.73
C ALA A 2 23.49 -48.91 -51.90
N ALA A 3 24.47 -48.02 -51.92
CA ALA A 3 25.65 -48.13 -51.07
C ALA A 3 25.27 -47.71 -49.65
N GLU A 4 25.49 -48.59 -48.66
CA GLU A 4 25.49 -48.22 -47.26
C GLU A 4 26.76 -47.42 -46.98
N GLU A 5 26.63 -46.13 -46.67
CA GLU A 5 27.71 -45.37 -46.05
C GLU A 5 27.76 -45.73 -44.56
N ASP A 6 28.85 -46.37 -44.16
CA ASP A 6 29.13 -46.75 -42.78
C ASP A 6 29.62 -45.51 -42.01
N PHE A 7 28.75 -44.91 -41.21
CA PHE A 7 29.05 -43.71 -40.43
C PHE A 7 29.85 -44.08 -39.17
N VAL A 8 31.18 -44.09 -39.28
CA VAL A 8 32.07 -44.32 -38.13
C VAL A 8 32.28 -43.01 -37.37
N LEU A 9 31.56 -42.84 -36.26
CA LEU A 9 31.86 -41.81 -35.25
C LEU A 9 33.09 -42.24 -34.44
N SER A 10 34.24 -41.61 -34.69
CA SER A 10 35.43 -41.76 -33.83
C SER A 10 35.41 -40.73 -32.71
N PHE A 11 34.94 -41.10 -31.52
CA PHE A 11 35.08 -40.28 -30.32
C PHE A 11 36.47 -40.50 -29.71
N THR A 12 37.14 -39.42 -29.31
CA THR A 12 38.39 -39.48 -28.55
C THR A 12 38.11 -39.77 -27.07
N GLY A 13 39.11 -40.28 -26.33
CA GLY A 13 38.97 -40.64 -24.91
C GLY A 13 38.43 -39.51 -24.02
N GLU A 14 38.81 -38.27 -24.34
CA GLU A 14 38.35 -37.06 -23.64
C GLU A 14 36.88 -36.72 -23.93
N GLU A 15 36.41 -36.94 -25.16
CA GLU A 15 35.00 -36.74 -25.52
C GLU A 15 34.10 -37.80 -24.88
N THR A 16 34.55 -39.04 -24.78
CA THR A 16 33.86 -40.11 -24.03
C THR A 16 33.79 -39.81 -22.53
N ASP A 17 34.84 -39.27 -21.93
CA ASP A 17 34.84 -38.90 -20.51
C ASP A 17 33.91 -37.71 -20.23
N ASN A 18 33.85 -36.74 -21.14
CA ASN A 18 32.94 -35.61 -21.02
C ASN A 18 31.48 -36.04 -21.22
N LEU A 19 31.21 -36.95 -22.17
CA LEU A 19 29.89 -37.57 -22.35
C LEU A 19 29.49 -38.40 -21.13
N LEU A 20 30.43 -39.14 -20.52
CA LEU A 20 30.19 -39.92 -19.32
C LEU A 20 29.86 -39.02 -18.13
N LYS A 21 30.65 -37.97 -17.88
CA LYS A 21 30.37 -36.96 -16.84
C LYS A 21 29.02 -36.27 -17.05
N HIS A 22 28.70 -35.92 -18.29
CA HIS A 22 27.39 -35.33 -18.62
C HIS A 22 26.25 -36.30 -18.32
N THR A 23 26.39 -37.56 -18.75
CA THR A 23 25.38 -38.62 -18.52
C THR A 23 25.22 -38.94 -17.03
N GLU A 24 26.30 -38.99 -16.25
CA GLU A 24 26.27 -39.20 -14.81
C GLU A 24 25.65 -38.01 -14.07
N SER A 25 25.93 -36.77 -14.51
CA SER A 25 25.30 -35.58 -13.92
C SER A 25 23.79 -35.54 -14.18
N MET A 26 23.33 -35.99 -15.36
CA MET A 26 21.91 -36.19 -15.67
C MET A 26 21.28 -37.28 -14.80
N LYS A 27 21.98 -38.40 -14.59
CA LYS A 27 21.49 -39.53 -13.79
C LYS A 27 21.29 -39.17 -12.31
N ASN A 28 22.16 -38.34 -11.75
CA ASN A 28 22.03 -37.81 -10.38
C ASN A 28 20.86 -36.82 -10.22
N GLN A 29 20.29 -36.32 -11.32
CA GLN A 29 19.12 -35.43 -11.33
C GLN A 29 17.79 -36.19 -11.51
N THR A 30 17.82 -37.43 -12.00
CA THR A 30 16.62 -38.22 -12.36
C THR A 30 16.34 -39.43 -11.45
N THR A 31 17.05 -39.61 -10.33
CA THR A 31 16.75 -40.72 -9.42
C THR A 31 15.42 -40.53 -8.69
N GLU A 32 14.44 -41.38 -9.02
CA GLU A 32 13.08 -41.44 -8.45
C GLU A 32 13.05 -41.76 -6.94
N GLU A 33 14.18 -42.13 -6.32
CA GLU A 33 14.22 -42.59 -4.92
C GLU A 33 14.09 -41.48 -3.87
N ASP A 34 14.25 -40.21 -4.24
CA ASP A 34 14.14 -39.11 -3.29
C ASP A 34 12.69 -38.59 -3.27
N GLY A 35 11.82 -39.33 -2.58
CA GLY A 35 10.38 -39.04 -2.43
C GLY A 35 10.05 -37.63 -1.91
N GLU A 36 11.06 -36.86 -1.50
CA GLU A 36 10.97 -35.50 -0.94
C GLU A 36 11.23 -34.39 -1.97
N THR A 37 11.63 -34.72 -3.21
CA THR A 37 11.99 -33.73 -4.25
C THR A 37 11.24 -33.96 -5.56
N VAL A 38 11.14 -32.92 -6.38
CA VAL A 38 10.62 -32.98 -7.75
C VAL A 38 11.52 -32.19 -8.70
N GLN A 39 11.54 -32.60 -9.96
CA GLN A 39 12.23 -31.90 -11.03
C GLN A 39 11.33 -30.80 -11.59
N VAL A 40 11.83 -29.57 -11.63
CA VAL A 40 11.16 -28.41 -12.23
C VAL A 40 12.09 -27.79 -13.27
N TYR A 41 11.53 -27.15 -14.29
CA TYR A 41 12.30 -26.47 -15.32
C TYR A 41 12.22 -24.97 -15.12
N ASP A 42 13.34 -24.27 -15.29
CA ASP A 42 13.33 -22.80 -15.31
C ASP A 42 12.81 -22.25 -16.65
N THR A 43 12.79 -20.92 -16.79
CA THR A 43 12.33 -20.24 -18.01
C THR A 43 13.16 -20.56 -19.25
N ASN A 44 14.36 -21.10 -19.08
CA ASN A 44 15.26 -21.51 -20.16
C ASN A 44 15.21 -23.02 -20.42
N GLY A 45 14.34 -23.77 -19.71
CA GLY A 45 14.20 -25.21 -19.86
C GLY A 45 15.30 -26.02 -19.16
N VAL A 46 16.08 -25.41 -18.26
CA VAL A 46 17.11 -26.13 -17.48
C VAL A 46 16.44 -26.84 -16.31
N PRO A 47 16.70 -28.14 -16.10
CA PRO A 47 16.12 -28.87 -14.98
C PRO A 47 16.78 -28.51 -13.65
N HIS A 48 15.95 -28.37 -12.61
CA HIS A 48 16.32 -28.12 -11.23
C HIS A 48 15.61 -29.11 -10.31
N LYS A 49 16.32 -29.61 -9.29
CA LYS A 49 15.74 -30.49 -8.25
C LYS A 49 15.33 -29.63 -7.06
N VAL A 50 14.04 -29.62 -6.72
CA VAL A 50 13.47 -28.77 -5.66
C VAL A 50 12.70 -29.64 -4.66
N SER A 51 12.81 -29.34 -3.37
CA SER A 51 12.04 -30.03 -2.33
C SER A 51 10.54 -29.76 -2.48
N LYS A 52 9.71 -30.81 -2.32
CA LYS A 52 8.24 -30.71 -2.26
C LYS A 52 7.79 -29.77 -1.15
N THR A 53 8.48 -29.77 -0.01
CA THR A 53 8.21 -28.86 1.11
C THR A 53 8.45 -27.39 0.75
N GLU A 54 9.52 -27.08 0.02
CA GLU A 54 9.80 -25.71 -0.48
C GLU A 54 8.80 -25.26 -1.55
N LEU A 55 8.33 -26.17 -2.40
CA LEU A 55 7.25 -25.89 -3.36
C LEU A 55 5.92 -25.63 -2.67
N LEU A 56 5.60 -26.41 -1.63
CA LEU A 56 4.39 -26.21 -0.84
C LEU A 56 4.37 -24.85 -0.14
N LYS A 57 5.50 -24.41 0.43
CA LYS A 57 5.63 -23.05 1.02
C LYS A 57 5.33 -21.93 0.03
N LYS A 58 5.72 -22.09 -1.25
CA LYS A 58 5.42 -21.12 -2.32
C LYS A 58 3.98 -21.17 -2.83
N SER A 59 3.28 -22.29 -2.61
CA SER A 59 1.92 -22.53 -3.13
C SER A 59 0.80 -22.05 -2.21
N THR A 60 1.05 -21.95 -0.91
CA THR A 60 0.09 -21.40 0.04
C THR A 60 0.32 -19.90 0.20
N LEU A 61 -0.38 -19.10 -0.61
CA LEU A 61 -0.74 -17.74 -0.18
C LEU A 61 -1.64 -17.89 1.05
N ALA A 62 -1.04 -17.99 2.24
CA ALA A 62 -1.78 -17.84 3.47
C ALA A 62 -2.29 -16.40 3.53
N LEU A 63 -3.56 -16.22 3.96
CA LEU A 63 -4.06 -14.89 4.27
C LEU A 63 -3.15 -14.28 5.34
N PRO A 64 -2.52 -13.12 5.10
CA PRO A 64 -1.71 -12.48 6.12
C PRO A 64 -2.56 -12.19 7.36
N ALA A 65 -1.95 -12.29 8.54
CA ALA A 65 -2.62 -11.92 9.78
C ALA A 65 -3.10 -10.46 9.67
N LEU A 66 -4.25 -10.15 10.30
CA LEU A 66 -4.89 -8.82 10.23
C LEU A 66 -3.94 -7.68 10.64
N GLU A 67 -2.99 -7.97 11.52
CA GLU A 67 -1.99 -7.05 12.03
C GLU A 67 -0.82 -6.78 11.07
N ASP A 68 -0.68 -7.57 10.01
CA ASP A 68 0.38 -7.46 9.02
C ASP A 68 -0.12 -7.07 7.61
N ILE A 69 -0.69 -5.86 7.54
CA ILE A 69 -1.08 -5.20 6.29
C ILE A 69 0.12 -4.91 5.34
N SER A 70 1.37 -5.23 5.71
CA SER A 70 2.53 -5.09 4.80
C SER A 70 2.54 -6.12 3.66
N SER A 71 1.68 -7.13 3.74
CA SER A 71 1.61 -8.26 2.81
C SER A 71 0.51 -8.14 1.73
N PHE A 72 -0.07 -6.96 1.51
CA PHE A 72 -1.09 -6.79 0.46
C PHE A 72 -0.47 -6.99 -0.93
N VAL A 73 -0.86 -8.07 -1.61
CA VAL A 73 -0.48 -8.34 -2.99
C VAL A 73 -1.53 -7.71 -3.91
N ALA A 74 -1.09 -6.83 -4.81
CA ALA A 74 -1.92 -6.36 -5.90
C ALA A 74 -2.10 -7.50 -6.91
N VAL A 75 -3.35 -7.81 -7.25
CA VAL A 75 -3.71 -8.79 -8.29
C VAL A 75 -4.37 -8.10 -9.48
N ASN A 76 -4.04 -8.52 -10.69
CA ASN A 76 -4.71 -8.01 -11.90
C ASN A 76 -6.05 -8.73 -12.14
N ALA A 77 -6.79 -8.29 -13.16
CA ALA A 77 -8.08 -8.88 -13.52
C ALA A 77 -8.02 -10.37 -13.91
N ALA A 78 -6.85 -10.87 -14.30
CA ALA A 78 -6.61 -12.27 -14.59
C ALA A 78 -6.24 -13.11 -13.35
N GLY A 79 -6.15 -12.49 -12.16
CA GLY A 79 -5.79 -13.15 -10.91
C GLY A 79 -4.28 -13.28 -10.66
N ASN A 80 -3.44 -12.68 -11.50
CA ASN A 80 -1.98 -12.74 -11.32
C ASN A 80 -1.51 -11.68 -10.32
N ALA A 81 -0.61 -12.07 -9.42
CA ALA A 81 0.11 -11.13 -8.56
C ALA A 81 0.99 -10.21 -9.42
N ILE A 82 0.79 -8.89 -9.28
CA ILE A 82 1.50 -7.85 -10.05
C ILE A 82 2.35 -6.93 -9.18
N GLY A 83 2.28 -7.04 -7.85
CA GLY A 83 3.12 -6.26 -6.94
C GLY A 83 2.67 -6.32 -5.48
N LEU A 84 3.42 -5.65 -4.61
CA LEU A 84 3.06 -5.41 -3.21
C LEU A 84 2.56 -3.98 -3.04
N MET A 85 1.57 -3.77 -2.17
CA MET A 85 1.09 -2.46 -1.76
C MET A 85 1.58 -2.14 -0.34
N THR A 86 2.04 -0.91 -0.13
CA THR A 86 2.38 -0.44 1.21
C THR A 86 1.13 -0.05 2.01
N LYS A 87 1.27 0.05 3.34
CA LYS A 87 0.18 0.45 4.24
C LYS A 87 -0.39 1.82 3.85
N GLU A 88 0.48 2.75 3.45
CA GLU A 88 0.13 4.11 3.07
C GLU A 88 -0.68 4.14 1.77
N GLN A 89 -0.33 3.30 0.79
CA GLN A 89 -1.07 3.18 -0.47
C GLN A 89 -2.48 2.64 -0.22
N VAL A 90 -2.61 1.57 0.58
CA VAL A 90 -3.90 1.00 0.94
C VAL A 90 -4.74 2.00 1.74
N ALA A 91 -4.15 2.68 2.73
CA ALA A 91 -4.83 3.69 3.52
C ALA A 91 -5.31 4.88 2.68
N SER A 92 -4.53 5.33 1.69
CA SER A 92 -4.90 6.43 0.80
C SER A 92 -6.13 6.09 -0.07
N VAL A 93 -6.12 4.92 -0.72
CA VAL A 93 -7.25 4.44 -1.54
C VAL A 93 -8.49 4.25 -0.67
N LEU A 94 -8.34 3.59 0.48
CA LEU A 94 -9.43 3.39 1.42
C LEU A 94 -10.00 4.73 1.88
N ALA A 95 -9.16 5.67 2.33
CA ALA A 95 -9.57 6.99 2.80
C ALA A 95 -10.32 7.81 1.73
N GLY A 96 -9.99 7.61 0.44
CA GLY A 96 -10.75 8.13 -0.68
C GLY A 96 -12.14 7.51 -0.79
N LEU A 97 -12.23 6.18 -0.76
CA LEU A 97 -13.48 5.42 -0.89
C LEU A 97 -14.50 5.71 0.21
N ILE A 98 -14.05 5.76 1.47
CA ILE A 98 -14.92 6.03 2.63
C ILE A 98 -15.07 7.53 2.91
N GLY A 99 -14.56 8.37 2.01
CA GLY A 99 -14.68 9.82 2.11
C GLY A 99 -14.01 10.42 3.35
N ILE A 100 -13.14 9.71 4.08
CA ILE A 100 -12.46 10.20 5.29
C ILE A 100 -11.70 11.49 5.02
N ASN A 101 -11.15 11.66 3.81
CA ASN A 101 -10.41 12.88 3.46
C ASN A 101 -11.29 14.13 3.37
N ASN A 102 -12.61 13.97 3.17
CA ASN A 102 -13.53 15.08 2.90
C ASN A 102 -14.74 15.14 3.84
N THR A 103 -15.13 14.05 4.51
CA THR A 103 -16.40 13.96 5.27
C THR A 103 -16.21 13.76 6.77
N TRP A 104 -14.99 13.46 7.22
CA TRP A 104 -14.70 13.21 8.63
C TRP A 104 -13.98 14.39 9.26
N PHE A 105 -14.38 14.71 10.48
CA PHE A 105 -13.68 15.66 11.34
C PHE A 105 -12.37 15.05 11.83
N ARG A 106 -11.25 15.54 11.30
CA ARG A 106 -9.92 15.20 11.81
C ARG A 106 -9.42 16.25 12.79
N ASP A 107 -8.54 15.82 13.69
CA ASP A 107 -7.77 16.75 14.52
C ASP A 107 -6.91 17.65 13.61
N GLY A 108 -7.08 18.96 13.77
CA GLY A 108 -6.35 20.01 13.08
C GLY A 108 -5.23 20.61 13.91
N GLY A 109 -5.07 20.21 15.18
CA GLY A 109 -4.14 20.83 16.13
C GLY A 109 -4.55 22.26 16.47
N ILE A 110 -3.56 23.12 16.74
CA ILE A 110 -3.79 24.55 17.02
C ILE A 110 -4.17 25.27 15.73
N VAL A 111 -5.31 25.97 15.72
CA VAL A 111 -5.61 26.87 14.62
C VAL A 111 -4.73 28.11 14.71
N ILE A 112 -3.88 28.31 13.70
CA ILE A 112 -3.07 29.53 13.60
C ILE A 112 -3.92 30.69 13.08
N ASN A 113 -4.65 30.48 11.98
CA ASN A 113 -5.59 31.47 11.45
C ASN A 113 -6.90 30.77 11.08
N PRO A 114 -8.02 31.05 11.79
CA PRO A 114 -9.32 30.49 11.45
C PRO A 114 -9.75 30.80 10.02
N ASP A 115 -9.32 31.91 9.41
CA ASP A 115 -9.70 32.24 8.03
C ASP A 115 -9.14 31.25 6.99
N ASN A 116 -8.05 30.55 7.34
CA ASN A 116 -7.27 29.69 6.45
C ASN A 116 -7.35 28.19 6.81
N CYS A 117 -8.45 27.75 7.43
CA CYS A 117 -8.66 26.33 7.74
C CYS A 117 -8.73 25.45 6.48
N LEU A 118 -8.34 24.17 6.61
CA LEU A 118 -8.25 23.21 5.51
C LEU A 118 -9.17 22.01 5.77
N ASN A 119 -10.08 21.69 4.83
CA ASN A 119 -11.03 20.55 4.89
C ASN A 119 -11.82 20.46 6.22
N ASN A 120 -12.79 19.56 6.31
CA ASN A 120 -13.57 19.39 7.54
C ASN A 120 -12.69 18.95 8.73
N ARG A 121 -12.58 19.79 9.77
CA ARG A 121 -11.65 19.59 10.90
C ARG A 121 -12.12 20.21 12.21
N VAL A 122 -11.59 19.69 13.31
CA VAL A 122 -11.68 20.27 14.66
C VAL A 122 -10.30 20.79 15.04
N TYR A 123 -10.21 22.06 15.41
CA TYR A 123 -8.98 22.69 15.88
C TYR A 123 -9.10 23.14 17.33
N MET A 124 -7.98 23.24 18.02
CA MET A 124 -7.85 23.98 19.26
C MET A 124 -7.64 25.46 18.97
N ILE A 125 -8.49 26.31 19.53
CA ILE A 125 -8.27 27.76 19.64
C ILE A 125 -7.38 28.00 20.85
N ASN A 126 -6.26 28.68 20.64
CA ASN A 126 -5.37 29.08 21.71
C ASN A 126 -4.60 30.36 21.32
N ILE A 127 -5.13 31.52 21.69
CA ILE A 127 -4.51 32.83 21.36
C ILE A 127 -3.10 32.91 21.95
N SER A 128 -2.87 32.34 23.14
CA SER A 128 -1.55 32.30 23.78
C SER A 128 -0.52 31.49 23.01
N LEU A 129 -0.95 30.57 22.14
CA LEU A 129 -0.09 29.73 21.30
C LEU A 129 -0.12 30.14 19.82
N GLY A 130 -0.65 31.34 19.51
CA GLY A 130 -0.52 31.93 18.18
C GLY A 130 -1.75 31.88 17.28
N THR A 131 -2.95 31.60 17.83
CA THR A 131 -4.19 31.86 17.08
C THR A 131 -4.34 33.36 16.83
N ILE A 132 -4.36 33.76 15.56
CA ILE A 132 -4.62 35.13 15.08
C ILE A 132 -6.02 35.25 14.46
N ASN A 133 -6.47 36.47 14.16
CA ASN A 133 -7.79 36.77 13.59
C ASN A 133 -8.96 36.19 14.40
N PHE A 134 -8.78 36.08 15.71
CA PHE A 134 -9.78 35.62 16.67
C PHE A 134 -9.52 36.23 18.03
N ASP A 135 -10.51 36.93 18.60
CA ASP A 135 -10.38 37.67 19.85
C ASP A 135 -11.58 37.45 20.81
N LEU A 136 -12.47 36.51 20.49
CA LEU A 136 -13.69 36.26 21.26
C LEU A 136 -13.43 35.56 22.60
N PHE A 137 -12.42 34.68 22.64
CA PHE A 137 -11.95 34.00 23.85
C PHE A 137 -10.56 33.38 23.63
N THR A 138 -9.84 33.12 24.73
CA THR A 138 -8.44 32.64 24.65
C THR A 138 -8.32 31.16 24.32
N TYR A 139 -9.19 30.31 24.87
CA TYR A 139 -9.10 28.86 24.74
C TYR A 139 -10.44 28.24 24.34
N GLY A 140 -10.41 27.36 23.35
CA GLY A 140 -11.61 26.65 22.93
C GLY A 140 -11.41 25.69 21.78
N ASN A 141 -12.51 25.30 21.15
CA ASN A 141 -12.51 24.47 19.96
C ASN A 141 -13.11 25.22 18.78
N LEU A 142 -12.55 25.02 17.59
CA LEU A 142 -13.10 25.49 16.33
C LEU A 142 -13.52 24.27 15.50
N LEU A 143 -14.80 24.16 15.19
CA LEU A 143 -15.27 23.26 14.15
C LEU A 143 -15.31 24.03 12.84
N TYR A 144 -14.67 23.48 11.82
CA TYR A 144 -14.67 24.05 10.48
C TYR A 144 -15.31 23.07 9.50
N PHE A 145 -16.34 23.55 8.81
CA PHE A 145 -17.09 22.86 7.78
C PHE A 145 -16.79 23.53 6.43
N SER A 146 -16.43 22.73 5.43
CA SER A 146 -16.14 23.12 4.06
C SER A 146 -17.01 22.31 3.11
N GLN A 147 -17.86 23.00 2.35
CA GLN A 147 -18.77 22.43 1.36
C GLN A 147 -18.78 23.28 0.08
N GLY A 148 -17.89 22.93 -0.85
CA GLY A 148 -17.74 23.69 -2.09
C GLY A 148 -17.31 25.13 -1.81
N GLU A 149 -18.13 26.09 -2.23
CA GLU A 149 -17.87 27.52 -2.01
C GLU A 149 -18.30 28.03 -0.63
N TYR A 150 -19.03 27.22 0.13
CA TYR A 150 -19.59 27.59 1.42
C TYR A 150 -18.79 26.98 2.55
N HIS A 151 -18.43 27.82 3.51
CA HIS A 151 -17.68 27.41 4.70
C HIS A 151 -18.39 27.92 5.94
N THR A 152 -18.42 27.09 6.98
CA THR A 152 -19.03 27.43 8.26
C THR A 152 -18.03 27.17 9.37
N GLN A 153 -18.01 28.06 10.35
CA GLN A 153 -17.23 27.90 11.56
C GLN A 153 -18.11 27.99 12.79
N ILE A 154 -17.78 27.14 13.77
CA ILE A 154 -18.37 27.17 15.10
C ILE A 154 -17.21 27.19 16.11
N ALA A 155 -17.08 28.30 16.82
CA ALA A 155 -16.09 28.47 17.87
C ALA A 155 -16.76 28.29 19.23
N MET A 156 -16.22 27.42 20.08
CA MET A 156 -16.78 27.09 21.39
C MET A 156 -15.71 27.30 22.46
N SER A 157 -15.97 28.21 23.38
CA SER A 157 -15.11 28.43 24.55
C SER A 157 -15.22 27.26 25.52
N ILE A 158 -14.09 26.83 26.10
CA ILE A 158 -14.07 25.77 27.11
C ILE A 158 -14.26 26.27 28.55
N TYR A 159 -14.22 27.59 28.77
CA TYR A 159 -14.30 28.16 30.13
C TYR A 159 -15.65 28.79 30.44
N ASP A 160 -16.20 29.58 29.52
CA ASP A 160 -17.40 30.38 29.75
C ASP A 160 -18.61 29.93 28.92
N ASN A 161 -18.51 28.78 28.24
CA ASN A 161 -19.56 28.17 27.43
C ASN A 161 -20.10 29.06 26.28
N LYS A 162 -19.42 30.15 25.91
CA LYS A 162 -19.84 30.94 24.75
C LYS A 162 -19.65 30.16 23.46
N ARG A 163 -20.62 30.29 22.54
CA ARG A 163 -20.56 29.72 21.19
C ARG A 163 -20.74 30.83 20.17
N PHE A 164 -19.88 30.83 19.17
CA PHE A 164 -19.94 31.77 18.07
C PHE A 164 -19.96 31.02 16.76
N THR A 165 -20.65 31.58 15.77
CA THR A 165 -20.63 31.08 14.40
C THR A 165 -20.36 32.19 13.42
N ARG A 166 -19.72 31.83 12.31
CA ARG A 166 -19.62 32.67 11.11
C ARG A 166 -19.60 31.80 9.87
N MET A 167 -19.86 32.43 8.74
CA MET A 167 -19.89 31.78 7.45
C MET A 167 -19.02 32.54 6.44
N SER A 168 -18.51 31.81 5.46
CA SER A 168 -17.89 32.37 4.27
C SER A 168 -18.56 31.80 3.03
N SER A 169 -18.74 32.66 2.04
CA SER A 169 -19.07 32.30 0.65
C SER A 169 -17.88 32.60 -0.26
N ASN A 170 -17.89 32.08 -1.49
CA ASN A 170 -16.83 32.28 -2.47
C ASN A 170 -15.48 31.64 -2.08
N GLY A 171 -15.52 30.41 -1.59
CA GLY A 171 -14.32 29.58 -1.40
C GLY A 171 -13.44 29.97 -0.22
N GLY A 172 -13.98 30.65 0.79
CA GLY A 172 -13.24 31.04 1.99
C GLY A 172 -12.53 32.39 1.90
N ASN A 173 -12.71 33.12 0.78
CA ASN A 173 -12.00 34.39 0.52
C ASN A 173 -12.54 35.60 1.30
N SER A 174 -13.75 35.49 1.84
CA SER A 174 -14.37 36.56 2.64
C SER A 174 -15.22 35.96 3.75
N TRP A 175 -14.92 36.32 4.99
CA TRP A 175 -15.61 35.84 6.18
C TRP A 175 -16.60 36.88 6.68
N GLY A 176 -17.81 36.45 6.99
CA GLY A 176 -18.75 37.27 7.76
C GLY A 176 -18.30 37.41 9.21
N GLU A 177 -18.88 38.40 9.88
CA GLU A 177 -18.67 38.63 11.31
C GLU A 177 -19.11 37.44 12.16
N TRP A 178 -18.42 37.24 13.28
CA TRP A 178 -18.81 36.28 14.30
C TRP A 178 -20.10 36.69 15.00
N ARG A 179 -21.00 35.72 15.20
CA ARG A 179 -22.27 35.91 15.93
C ARG A 179 -22.39 34.90 17.05
N GLU A 180 -22.74 35.37 18.23
CA GLU A 180 -23.03 34.53 19.40
C GLU A 180 -24.43 33.89 19.30
N PHE A 181 -24.59 32.66 19.78
CA PHE A 181 -25.88 31.96 19.86
C PHE A 181 -25.99 31.05 21.09
#